data_AF-A0A2T3M4E1-F1
#
_entry.id   AF-A0A2T3M4E1-F1
#
_cell.length_a   1.000
_cell.length_b   1.000
_cell.length_c   1.000
_cell.angle_alpha   90.00
_cell.angle_beta   90.00
_cell.angle_gamma   90.00
#
_symmetry.space_group_name_H-M   'P 1'
#
loop_
_entity.id
_entity.type
_entity.pdbx_description
1 polymer ?
#
loop_
_entity_poly.entity_id
_entity_poly.type
_entity_poly.pdbx_seq_one_letter_code
_entity_poly.pdbx_strand_id
1 'polypeptide(L)' 'MAYSAIRFEQPQIVHTVSSSEINKLVIQYHVKDLKSYIRGEETKEGAKRSFQQLQSIGLTPYEIAKKTKCRLKELIFA' A
#
# COMPACT_ATOMS: atom_id res chain seq x y z
N MET A 1 12.65 53.75 7.20
CA MET A 1 11.88 52.58 7.67
C MET A 1 12.59 51.33 7.20
N ALA A 2 13.22 50.58 8.10
CA ALA A 2 13.89 49.33 7.76
C ALA A 2 12.87 48.19 7.87
N TYR A 3 12.58 47.53 6.73
CA TYR A 3 11.73 46.35 6.72
C TYR A 3 12.56 45.15 7.16
N SER A 4 12.27 44.61 8.34
CA SER A 4 12.79 43.31 8.77
C SER A 4 12.03 42.22 8.01
N ALA A 5 12.73 41.50 7.13
CA ALA A 5 12.18 40.33 6.46
C ALA A 5 11.91 39.23 7.50
N ILE A 6 10.64 38.85 7.66
CA ILE A 6 10.24 37.72 8.50
C ILE A 6 10.82 36.45 7.86
N ARG A 7 11.81 35.84 8.50
CA ARG A 7 12.31 34.52 8.13
C ARG A 7 11.35 33.50 8.71
N PHE A 8 10.52 32.92 7.86
CA PHE A 8 9.76 31.71 8.23
C PHE A 8 10.78 30.57 8.34
N GLU A 9 11.15 30.20 9.57
CA GLU A 9 11.86 28.94 9.78
C GLU A 9 10.91 27.81 9.36
N GLN A 10 11.28 27.12 8.29
CA GLN A 10 10.55 25.95 7.81
C GLN A 10 10.56 24.93 8.97
N PRO A 11 9.41 24.51 9.51
CA PRO A 11 9.39 23.56 10.60
C PRO A 11 10.08 22.28 10.15
N GLN A 12 11.25 21.98 10.73
CA GLN A 12 12.12 20.87 10.33
C GLN A 12 11.54 19.49 10.66
N ILE A 13 10.33 19.41 11.20
CA ILE A 13 9.71 18.14 11.59
C ILE A 13 8.94 17.55 10.40
N VAL A 14 9.65 17.27 9.31
CA VAL A 14 9.19 16.25 8.37
C VAL A 14 9.55 14.93 9.05
N HIS A 15 8.59 14.32 9.75
CA HIS A 15 8.77 12.97 10.26
C HIS A 15 9.16 12.08 9.07
N THR A 16 10.41 11.63 9.06
CA THR A 16 10.92 10.71 8.05
C THR A 16 10.23 9.38 8.29
N VAL A 17 9.13 9.16 7.57
CA VAL A 17 8.39 7.91 7.61
C VAL A 17 9.38 6.80 7.27
N SER A 18 9.55 5.87 8.20
CA SER A 18 10.48 4.77 7.96
C SER A 18 9.96 3.94 6.77
N SER A 19 10.86 3.37 5.96
CA SER A 19 10.45 2.49 4.86
C SER A 19 9.55 1.34 5.34
N SER A 20 9.66 0.96 6.62
CA SER A 20 8.80 -0.03 7.26
C SER A 20 7.34 0.40 7.39
N GLU A 21 7.08 1.67 7.68
CA GLU A 21 5.72 2.22 7.84
C GLU A 21 5.06 2.43 6.48
N ILE A 22 5.83 2.86 5.48
CA ILE A 22 5.38 2.95 4.09
C ILE A 22 4.97 1.55 3.60
N ASN A 23 5.81 0.54 3.81
CA ASN A 23 5.48 -0.83 3.39
C ASN A 23 4.22 -1.36 4.08
N LYS A 24 3.99 -1.04 5.37
CA LYS A 24 2.75 -1.41 6.06
C LYS A 24 1.52 -0.78 5.40
N LEU A 25 1.58 0.50 5.04
CA LEU A 25 0.49 1.21 4.38
C LEU A 25 0.21 0.62 2.99
N VAL A 26 1.26 0.37 2.20
CA VAL A 26 1.14 -0.24 0.87
C VAL A 26 0.54 -1.64 0.96
N ILE A 27 0.97 -2.45 1.93
CA ILE A 27 0.39 -3.78 2.17
C ILE A 27 -1.11 -3.66 2.53
N GLN A 28 -1.48 -2.74 3.41
CA GLN A 28 -2.88 -2.53 3.80
C GLN A 28 -3.75 -2.13 2.62
N TYR A 29 -3.27 -1.21 1.78
CA TYR A 29 -3.97 -0.75 0.59
C TYR A 29 -4.24 -1.89 -0.39
N HIS A 30 -3.19 -2.61 -0.82
CA HIS A 30 -3.36 -3.68 -1.80
C HIS A 30 -4.12 -4.90 -1.25
N VAL A 31 -4.03 -5.19 0.05
CA VAL A 31 -4.88 -6.22 0.68
C VAL A 31 -6.36 -5.82 0.67
N LYS A 32 -6.67 -4.51 0.79
CA LYS A 32 -8.05 -4.01 0.69
C LYS A 32 -8.58 -4.21 -0.73
N ASP A 33 -7.82 -3.85 -1.76
CA ASP A 33 -8.23 -4.05 -3.16
C ASP A 33 -8.50 -5.53 -3.47
N LEU A 34 -7.62 -6.42 -3.01
CA LEU A 34 -7.81 -7.85 -3.20
C LEU A 34 -9.08 -8.37 -2.51
N LYS A 35 -9.42 -7.83 -1.33
CA LYS A 35 -10.70 -8.15 -0.67
C LYS A 35 -11.90 -7.60 -1.44
N SER A 36 -11.80 -6.39 -2.00
CA SER A 36 -12.84 -5.83 -2.88
C SER A 36 -13.02 -6.68 -4.14
N TYR A 37 -11.93 -7.21 -4.72
CA TYR A 37 -12.00 -8.13 -5.86
C TYR A 37 -12.75 -9.41 -5.51
N ILE A 38 -12.45 -10.03 -4.36
CA ILE A 38 -13.15 -11.24 -3.90
C ILE A 38 -14.65 -10.97 -3.69
N ARG A 39 -15.03 -9.75 -3.32
CA ARG A 39 -16.44 -9.33 -3.19
C ARG A 39 -17.11 -8.97 -4.52
N GLY A 40 -16.35 -8.92 -5.63
CA GLY A 40 -16.84 -8.48 -6.94
C GLY A 40 -16.95 -6.95 -7.09
N GLU A 41 -16.34 -6.19 -6.19
CA GLU A 41 -16.36 -4.71 -6.17
C GLU A 41 -15.17 -4.09 -6.92
N GLU A 42 -14.20 -4.91 -7.35
CA GLU A 42 -12.97 -4.49 -8.03
C GLU A 42 -12.71 -5.32 -9.29
N THR A 43 -12.01 -4.72 -10.24
CA THR A 43 -11.62 -5.35 -11.50
C THR A 43 -10.52 -6.39 -11.34
N LYS A 44 -10.48 -7.36 -12.25
CA LYS A 44 -9.41 -8.38 -12.28
C LYS A 44 -8.03 -7.73 -12.52
N GLU A 45 -7.99 -6.70 -13.34
CA GLU A 45 -6.78 -5.95 -13.70
C GLU A 45 -6.25 -5.17 -12.50
N GLY A 46 -7.13 -4.51 -11.74
CA GLY A 46 -6.77 -3.83 -10.49
C GLY A 46 -6.23 -4.80 -9.45
N ALA A 47 -6.94 -5.91 -9.24
CA ALA A 47 -6.53 -6.97 -8.32
C ALA A 47 -5.17 -7.57 -8.69
N LYS A 48 -4.93 -7.84 -9.99
CA LYS A 48 -3.64 -8.34 -10.50
C LYS A 48 -2.50 -7.37 -10.23
N ARG A 49 -2.70 -6.07 -10.47
CA ARG A 49 -1.69 -5.04 -10.17
C ARG A 49 -1.37 -4.99 -8.67
N SER A 50 -2.40 -4.99 -7.83
CA SER A 50 -2.25 -4.98 -6.37
C SER A 50 -1.52 -6.24 -5.87
N PHE A 51 -1.78 -7.40 -6.48
CA PHE A 51 -1.04 -8.63 -6.20
C PHE A 51 0.45 -8.55 -6.58
N GLN A 52 0.76 -8.02 -7.77
CA GLN A 52 2.14 -7.83 -8.23
C GLN A 52 2.92 -6.85 -7.34
N GLN A 53 2.27 -5.79 -6.84
CA GLN A 53 2.89 -4.86 -5.90
C GLN A 53 3.19 -5.51 -4.54
N LEU A 54 2.33 -6.41 -4.06
CA LEU A 54 2.62 -7.16 -2.83
C LEU A 54 3.80 -8.12 -3.03
N GLN A 55 3.92 -8.74 -4.21
CA GLN A 55 5.07 -9.59 -4.55
C GLN A 55 6.37 -8.80 -4.65
N SER A 56 6.36 -7.58 -5.22
CA SER A 56 7.56 -6.75 -5.33
C SER A 56 8.12 -6.31 -3.97
N ILE A 57 7.26 -6.24 -2.95
CA ILE A 57 7.63 -5.96 -1.55
C ILE A 57 8.12 -7.24 -0.82
N GLY A 58 8.07 -8.39 -1.50
CA GLY A 58 8.59 -9.66 -1.00
C GLY A 58 7.56 -10.57 -0.35
N LEU A 59 6.26 -10.29 -0.47
CA LEU A 59 5.23 -11.20 0.03
C LEU A 59 5.03 -12.36 -0.95
N THR A 60 4.97 -13.57 -0.40
CA THR A 60 4.62 -14.77 -1.17
C THR A 60 3.12 -14.81 -1.49
N PRO A 61 2.70 -15.47 -2.59
CA PRO A 61 1.29 -15.70 -2.89
C PRO A 61 0.48 -16.26 -1.72
N TYR A 62 1.09 -17.16 -0.94
CA TYR A 62 0.47 -17.76 0.24
C TYR A 62 0.23 -16.75 1.37
N GLU A 63 1.21 -15.88 1.65
CA GLU A 63 1.06 -14.81 2.65
C GLU A 63 0.01 -13.78 2.24
N ILE A 64 -0.06 -13.48 0.94
CA ILE A 64 -1.10 -12.60 0.40
C ILE A 64 -2.48 -13.21 0.62
N ALA A 65 -2.68 -14.48 0.23
CA ALA A 65 -3.94 -15.21 0.45
C ALA A 65 -4.33 -15.27 1.94
N LYS A 66 -3.35 -15.48 2.82
CA LYS A 66 -3.56 -15.47 4.28
C LYS A 66 -4.03 -14.09 4.79
N LYS A 67 -3.45 -12.99 4.30
CA LYS A 67 -3.84 -11.62 4.68
C LYS A 67 -5.20 -11.21 4.13
N THR A 68 -5.55 -11.66 2.92
CA THR A 68 -6.85 -11.42 2.29
C THR A 68 -7.95 -12.35 2.85
N LYS A 69 -7.58 -13.39 3.61
CA LYS A 69 -8.49 -14.42 4.15
C LYS A 69 -9.23 -15.17 3.04
N CYS A 70 -8.53 -15.47 1.95
CA CYS A 70 -9.08 -16.18 0.80
C CYS A 70 -8.31 -17.46 0.50
N ARG A 71 -8.87 -18.33 -0.33
CA ARG A 71 -8.12 -19.48 -0.85
C ARG A 71 -7.24 -19.01 -2.00
N LEU A 72 -6.05 -19.58 -2.16
CA LEU A 72 -5.14 -19.21 -3.27
C LEU A 72 -5.82 -19.33 -4.65
N LYS A 73 -6.70 -20.33 -4.83
CA LYS A 73 -7.49 -20.53 -6.06
C LYS A 73 -8.44 -19.37 -6.42
N GLU A 74 -8.80 -18.53 -5.44
CA GLU A 74 -9.67 -17.36 -5.65
C GLU A 74 -8.87 -16.17 -6.22
N LEU A 75 -7.54 -16.22 -6.12
CA LEU A 75 -6.61 -15.31 -6.77
C LEU A 75 -6.15 -15.94 -8.08
N ILE A 76 -6.98 -15.88 -9.12
CA ILE A 76 -6.79 -16.53 -10.44
C ILE A 76 -5.54 -16.00 -11.20
N PHE A 77 -4.83 -15.04 -10.63
CA PHE A 77 -3.62 -14.39 -11.14
C PHE A 77 -2.39 -14.61 -10.25
N ALA A 78 -2.54 -15.42 -9.19
CA ALA A 78 -1.47 -15.81 -8.27
C ALA A 78 -0.59 -16.92 -8.84
#